data_AF-A0A971RZC0-F1
#
_entry.id   AF-A0A971RZC0-F1
#
_cell.length_a   1.000
_cell.length_b   1.000
_cell.length_c   1.000
_cell.angle_alpha   90.00
_cell.angle_beta   90.00
_cell.angle_gamma   90.00
#
_symmetry.space_group_name_H-M   'P 1'
#
loop_
_entity.id
_entity.type
_entity.pdbx_description
1 polymer ?
#
loop_
_entity_poly.entity_id
_entity_poly.type
_entity_poly.pdbx_seq_one_letter_code
_entity_poly.pdbx_strand_id
1 'polypeptide(L)' 'MENFKKVQQVLLLILFANLAVSLTKIALGYLINSTSMTADGFHSLSDASSNIIGLIGIHFASQPVDEDHPYG' A
#
# COMPACT_ATOMS: atom_id res chain seq x y z
N MET A 1 -8.97 -19.82 -7.66
CA MET A 1 -8.01 -18.90 -8.31
C MET A 1 -8.57 -17.51 -8.60
N GLU A 2 -9.87 -17.32 -8.89
CA GLU A 2 -10.47 -15.98 -9.11
C GLU A 2 -10.37 -15.03 -7.90
N ASN A 3 -10.46 -15.57 -6.66
CA ASN A 3 -10.43 -14.75 -5.45
C ASN A 3 -9.06 -14.10 -5.20
N PHE A 4 -7.95 -14.78 -5.50
CA PHE A 4 -6.60 -14.22 -5.33
C PHE A 4 -6.34 -13.03 -6.26
N LYS A 5 -6.76 -13.12 -7.53
CA LYS A 5 -6.66 -12.00 -8.47
C LYS A 5 -7.49 -10.79 -8.02
N LYS A 6 -8.70 -11.01 -7.48
CA LYS A 6 -9.53 -9.93 -6.91
C LYS A 6 -8.85 -9.26 -5.72
N VAL A 7 -8.29 -10.03 -4.79
CA VAL A 7 -7.56 -9.49 -3.62
C VAL A 7 -6.37 -8.65 -4.08
N GLN A 8 -5.59 -9.15 -5.05
CA GLN A 8 -4.45 -8.42 -5.58
C GLN A 8 -4.85 -7.11 -6.29
N GLN A 9 -5.96 -7.11 -7.03
CA GLN A 9 -6.51 -5.89 -7.65
C GLN A 9 -7.01 -4.88 -6.61
N VAL A 10 -7.71 -5.34 -5.57
CA VAL A 10 -8.18 -4.47 -4.48
C VAL A 10 -6.98 -3.84 -3.76
N LEU A 11 -5.95 -4.62 -3.46
CA LEU A 11 -4.74 -4.11 -2.82
C LEU A 11 -4.00 -3.09 -3.69
N LEU A 12 -3.90 -3.33 -5.00
CA LEU A 12 -3.34 -2.37 -5.96
C LEU A 12 -4.14 -1.06 -6.01
N LEU A 13 -5.47 -1.15 -5.96
CA LEU A 13 -6.35 0.01 -5.96
C LEU A 13 -6.20 0.81 -4.66
N ILE A 14 -6.14 0.14 -3.51
CA ILE A 14 -5.91 0.76 -2.20
C ILE A 14 -4.51 1.42 -2.16
N LEU A 15 -3.50 0.79 -2.77
CA LEU A 15 -2.16 1.35 -2.86
C LEU A 15 -2.18 2.68 -3.64
N PHE A 16 -2.73 2.68 -4.85
CA PHE A 16 -2.82 3.88 -5.68
C PHE A 16 -3.65 4.99 -5.02
N ALA A 17 -4.76 4.64 -4.36
CA ALA A 17 -5.58 5.59 -3.64
C ALA A 17 -4.81 6.25 -2.47
N ASN A 18 -4.09 5.47 -1.66
CA ASN A 18 -3.27 6.00 -0.57
C ASN A 18 -2.14 6.90 -1.08
N LEU A 19 -1.48 6.51 -2.17
CA LEU A 19 -0.44 7.32 -2.82
C LEU A 19 -1.00 8.66 -3.33
N ALA A 20 -2.16 8.65 -3.98
CA ALA A 20 -2.81 9.87 -4.46
C ALA A 20 -3.19 10.82 -3.31
N VAL A 21 -3.74 10.30 -2.22
CA VAL A 21 -4.09 11.09 -1.03
C VAL A 21 -2.84 11.66 -0.36
N SER A 22 -1.80 10.86 -0.18
CA SER A 22 -0.53 11.30 0.41
C SER A 22 0.13 12.40 -0.42
N LEU A 23 0.25 12.22 -1.74
CA LEU A 23 0.81 13.23 -2.65
C LEU A 23 0.00 14.54 -2.60
N THR A 24 -1.32 14.45 -2.56
CA THR A 24 -2.20 15.63 -2.47
C THR A 24 -1.97 16.37 -1.15
N LYS A 25 -1.89 15.66 -0.01
CA LYS A 25 -1.61 16.27 1.30
C LYS A 25 -0.23 16.91 1.36
N ILE A 26 0.81 16.28 0.80
CA ILE A 26 2.16 16.83 0.76
C ILE A 26 2.21 18.09 -0.12
N ALA A 27 1.59 18.04 -1.31
CA ALA A 27 1.53 19.19 -2.22
C ALA A 27 0.77 20.37 -1.59
N LEU A 28 -0.40 20.11 -1.01
CA LEU A 28 -1.16 21.12 -0.29
C LEU A 28 -0.41 21.61 0.96
N GLY A 29 0.23 20.73 1.72
CA GLY A 29 1.02 21.11 2.89
C GLY A 29 2.15 22.07 2.56
N TYR A 30 2.84 21.85 1.43
CA TYR A 30 3.83 22.78 0.88
C TYR A 30 3.21 24.11 0.43
N LEU A 31 2.09 24.08 -0.30
CA LEU A 31 1.39 25.28 -0.77
C LEU A 31 0.97 26.19 0.39
N ILE A 32 0.52 25.62 1.50
CA ILE A 32 -0.03 26.35 2.65
C ILE A 32 1.04 26.60 3.73
N ASN A 33 2.30 26.20 3.49
CA ASN A 33 3.41 26.25 4.46
C ASN A 33 3.06 25.65 5.84
N SER A 34 2.19 24.63 5.86
CA SER A 34 1.71 24.02 7.10
C SER A 34 2.55 22.80 7.44
N THR A 35 3.31 22.91 8.53
CA THR A 35 4.12 21.81 9.06
C THR A 35 3.24 20.65 9.53
N SER A 36 2.05 20.94 10.09
CA SER A 36 1.07 19.90 10.46
C SER A 36 0.53 19.15 9.25
N MET A 37 0.14 19.84 8.17
CA MET A 37 -0.39 19.17 6.98
C MET A 37 0.69 18.34 6.27
N THR A 38 1.92 18.85 6.24
CA THR A 38 3.07 18.14 5.67
C THR A 38 3.41 16.89 6.48
N ALA A 39 3.40 16.97 7.82
CA ALA A 39 3.58 15.81 8.70
C ALA A 39 2.49 14.75 8.51
N ASP A 40 1.23 15.18 8.35
CA ASP A 40 0.10 14.28 8.09
C ASP A 40 0.21 13.62 6.69
N GLY A 41 0.75 14.34 5.72
CA GLY A 41 1.12 13.82 4.40
C GLY A 41 2.21 12.74 4.45
N PHE A 42 3.24 12.93 5.26
CA PHE A 42 4.29 11.93 5.52
C PHE A 42 3.76 10.70 6.26
N HIS A 43 2.86 10.87 7.23
CA HIS A 43 2.20 9.75 7.90
C HIS A 43 1.44 8.89 6.88
N SER A 44 0.66 9.54 6.00
CA SER A 44 -0.08 8.89 4.92
C SER A 44 0.86 8.20 3.90
N LEU A 45 2.07 8.74 3.69
CA LEU A 45 3.11 8.13 2.84
C LEU A 45 3.69 6.86 3.48
N SER A 46 3.89 6.89 4.80
CA SER A 46 4.35 5.73 5.58
C SER A 46 3.30 4.62 5.56
N ASP A 47 2.01 4.96 5.65
CA ASP A 47 0.91 3.99 5.51
C ASP A 47 0.86 3.38 4.10
N ALA A 48 1.07 4.19 3.06
CA ALA A 48 1.18 3.70 1.69
C ALA A 48 2.35 2.70 1.55
N SER A 49 3.49 2.97 2.19
CA SER A 49 4.65 2.09 2.20
C SER A 49 4.38 0.77 2.92
N SER A 50 3.69 0.80 4.07
CA SER A 50 3.22 -0.39 4.78
C SER A 50 2.29 -1.24 3.91
N ASN A 51 1.45 -0.61 3.10
CA ASN A 51 0.57 -1.31 2.17
C ASN A 51 1.35 -2.00 1.02
N ILE A 52 2.47 -1.43 0.56
CA ILE A 52 3.39 -2.11 -0.39
C ILE A 52 3.94 -3.39 0.23
N ILE A 53 4.40 -3.33 1.49
CA ILE A 53 4.92 -4.50 2.20
C ILE A 53 3.83 -5.56 2.36
N GLY A 54 2.60 -5.16 2.69
CA GLY A 54 1.45 -6.07 2.75
C GLY A 54 1.14 -6.74 1.41
N LEU A 55 1.22 -5.99 0.30
CA LEU A 55 1.09 -6.51 -1.06
C LEU A 55 2.14 -7.57 -1.38
N ILE A 56 3.40 -7.32 -1.02
CA ILE A 56 4.50 -8.26 -1.21
C ILE A 56 4.28 -9.51 -0.33
N GLY A 57 3.90 -9.34 0.93
CA GLY A 57 3.60 -10.43 1.85
C GLY A 57 2.46 -11.31 1.34
N ILE A 58 1.38 -10.72 0.83
CA ILE A 58 0.26 -11.45 0.22
C ILE A 58 0.69 -12.14 -1.08
N HIS A 59 1.59 -11.53 -1.86
CA HIS A 59 2.13 -12.18 -3.05
C HIS A 59 2.89 -13.46 -2.70
N PHE A 60 3.78 -13.41 -1.70
CA PHE A 60 4.47 -14.60 -1.20
C PHE A 60 3.51 -15.62 -0.57
N ALA A 61 2.57 -15.17 0.26
CA ALA A 61 1.56 -16.06 0.87
C ALA A 61 0.56 -16.65 -0.16
N SER A 62 0.51 -16.11 -1.38
CA SER A 62 -0.31 -16.66 -2.46
C SER A 62 0.42 -17.70 -3.31
N GLN A 63 1.72 -17.94 -3.06
CA GLN A 63 2.48 -18.92 -3.82
C GLN A 63 1.91 -20.32 -3.57
N PRO A 64 1.84 -21.15 -4.62
CA PRO A 64 1.40 -22.53 -4.49
C PRO A 64 2.39 -23.33 -3.64
N VAL A 65 1.90 -24.37 -2.97
CA VAL A 65 2.70 -25.33 -2.21
C VAL A 65 3.96 -25.73 -3.00
N ASP A 66 5.12 -25.49 -2.40
CA ASP A 66 6.42 -25.94 -2.90
C ASP A 66 6.98 -27.07 -2.02
N GLU A 67 8.09 -27.69 -2.44
CA GLU A 67 8.71 -28.80 -1.70
C GLU A 67 9.24 -28.41 -0.31
N ASP A 68 9.56 -27.13 -0.10
CA ASP A 68 10.04 -26.57 1.18
C ASP A 68 8.88 -26.06 2.07
N HIS A 69 7.70 -25.82 1.50
CA HIS A 69 6.50 -25.27 2.16
C HIS A 69 5.25 -26.15 1.87
N PRO A 70 5.17 -27.35 2.46
CA PRO A 70 4.17 -28.39 2.14
C PRO A 70 2.72 -28.03 2.49
N TYR A 71 2.50 -26.98 3.28
CA TYR A 71 1.17 -26.46 3.63
C TYR A 71 0.86 -25.08 2.99
N GLY A 72 1.82 -24.51 2.26
CA GLY A 72 1.83 -23.08 1.90
C GLY A 72 2.52 -22.23 2.96
#